data_AF-A0A1Z3U5D7-F1
#
_entry.id   AF-A0A1Z3U5D7-F1
#
_cell.length_a   1.000
_cell.length_b   1.000
_cell.length_c   1.000
_cell.angle_alpha   90.00
_cell.angle_beta   90.00
_cell.angle_gamma   90.00
#
_symmetry.space_group_name_H-M   'P 1'
#
loop_
_entity.id
_entity.type
_entity.pdbx_description
1 polymer ?
#
loop_
_entity_poly.entity_id
_entity_poly.type
_entity_poly.pdbx_seq_one_letter_code
_entity_poly.pdbx_strand_id
1 'polypeptide(L)'
;MNRVLILSALLLASCGTNAKPAPEPVVVFKEVKVPVAVACSPDIGPEPAYVDTAEAIAAAPDIFARTVLLVAGRVQRIARDEVKTAALDECRRPPTTPPRPG
;
A
#
# COMPACT_ATOMS: atom_id res chain seq x y z
N MET A 1 -43.44 -21.73 -67.72
CA MET A 1 -43.65 -21.59 -66.26
C MET A 1 -42.37 -21.64 -65.41
N ASN A 2 -41.29 -22.30 -65.85
CA ASN A 2 -40.09 -22.49 -65.01
C ASN A 2 -39.19 -21.23 -64.82
N ARG A 3 -39.30 -20.22 -65.69
CA ARG A 3 -38.45 -19.00 -65.63
C ARG A 3 -38.97 -17.92 -64.68
N VAL A 4 -40.28 -17.87 -64.44
CA VAL A 4 -40.92 -16.89 -63.56
C VAL A 4 -40.63 -17.20 -62.09
N LEU A 5 -40.62 -18.49 -61.73
CA LEU A 5 -40.29 -18.96 -60.37
C LEU A 5 -38.85 -18.64 -59.95
N ILE A 6 -37.90 -18.66 -60.89
CA ILE A 6 -36.49 -18.37 -60.59
C ILE A 6 -36.28 -16.87 -60.32
N LEU A 7 -36.93 -15.99 -61.09
CA LEU A 7 -36.82 -14.54 -60.86
C LEU A 7 -37.41 -14.12 -59.51
N SER A 8 -38.51 -14.74 -59.08
CA SER A 8 -39.11 -14.48 -57.77
C SER A 8 -38.19 -14.90 -56.62
N ALA A 9 -37.49 -16.03 -56.75
CA ALA A 9 -36.56 -16.50 -55.72
C ALA A 9 -35.32 -15.59 -55.55
N LEU A 10 -34.82 -14.98 -56.64
CA LEU A 10 -33.70 -14.03 -56.56
C LEU A 10 -34.09 -12.70 -55.92
N LEU A 11 -35.34 -12.24 -56.08
CA LEU A 11 -35.80 -10.99 -55.49
C LEU A 11 -35.96 -11.07 -53.96
N LEU A 12 -36.35 -12.22 -53.42
CA LEU A 12 -36.46 -12.42 -51.96
C LEU A 12 -35.10 -12.53 -51.25
N ALA A 13 -34.03 -12.93 -51.95
CA ALA A 13 -32.70 -13.08 -51.35
C ALA A 13 -31.96 -11.74 -51.12
N SER A 14 -32.42 -10.63 -51.71
CA SER A 14 -31.72 -9.33 -51.62
C SER A 14 -32.05 -8.50 -50.38
N CYS A 15 -33.03 -8.90 -49.56
CA CYS A 15 -33.46 -8.13 -48.39
C CYS A 15 -32.71 -8.49 -47.08
N GLY A 16 -31.64 -9.28 -47.16
CA GLY A 16 -30.88 -9.77 -46.00
C GLY A 16 -29.48 -9.18 -45.82
N THR A 17 -28.96 -8.42 -46.79
CA THR A 17 -27.56 -7.97 -46.80
C THR A 17 -27.40 -6.52 -46.35
N ASN A 18 -28.12 -6.10 -45.31
CA ASN A 18 -27.68 -4.93 -44.54
C ASN A 18 -26.77 -5.45 -43.43
N ALA A 19 -25.50 -5.69 -43.77
CA ALA A 19 -24.46 -5.87 -42.78
C ALA A 19 -24.41 -4.57 -41.95
N LYS A 20 -25.00 -4.61 -40.75
CA LYS A 20 -24.99 -3.48 -39.82
C LYS A 20 -23.51 -3.09 -39.62
N PRO A 21 -23.12 -1.83 -39.87
CA PRO A 21 -21.75 -1.41 -39.60
C PRO A 21 -21.45 -1.74 -38.14
N ALA A 22 -20.32 -2.40 -37.91
CA ALA A 22 -19.87 -2.70 -36.56
C ALA A 22 -19.83 -1.37 -35.78
N PRO A 23 -20.43 -1.30 -34.58
CA PRO A 23 -20.44 -0.06 -33.81
C PRO A 23 -18.99 0.40 -33.60
N GLU A 24 -18.77 1.71 -33.75
CA GLU A 24 -17.45 2.29 -33.54
C GLU A 24 -16.95 1.97 -32.12
N PRO A 25 -15.68 1.60 -31.96
CA PRO A 25 -15.15 1.25 -30.65
C PRO A 25 -15.19 2.46 -29.72
N VAL A 26 -15.91 2.33 -28.60
CA VAL A 26 -15.93 3.34 -27.55
C VAL A 26 -14.63 3.27 -26.77
N VAL A 27 -13.71 4.19 -27.03
CA VAL A 27 -12.46 4.33 -26.27
C VAL A 27 -12.79 4.98 -24.93
N VAL A 28 -12.68 4.21 -23.85
CA VAL A 28 -12.89 4.72 -22.48
C VAL A 28 -11.53 4.88 -21.80
N PHE A 29 -11.21 6.12 -21.44
CA PHE A 29 -10.06 6.39 -20.56
C PHE A 29 -10.48 6.14 -19.12
N LYS A 30 -9.77 5.23 -18.45
CA LYS A 30 -9.94 4.97 -17.01
C LYS A 30 -8.68 5.39 -16.28
N GLU A 31 -8.85 6.23 -15.26
CA GLU A 31 -7.78 6.51 -14.31
C GLU A 31 -7.58 5.29 -13.40
N VAL A 32 -6.34 4.79 -13.36
CA VAL A 32 -5.95 3.70 -12.47
C VAL A 32 -4.98 4.26 -11.44
N LYS A 33 -5.40 4.28 -10.17
CA LYS A 33 -4.50 4.66 -9.07
C LYS A 33 -3.58 3.49 -8.75
N VAL A 34 -2.31 3.62 -9.12
CA VAL A 34 -1.26 2.66 -8.79
C VAL A 34 -0.60 3.08 -7.48
N PRO A 35 -0.52 2.21 -6.46
CA PRO A 35 0.19 2.54 -5.22
C PRO A 35 1.69 2.70 -5.51
N VAL A 36 2.27 3.80 -5.06
CA VAL A 36 3.71 4.08 -5.15
C VAL A 36 4.34 3.79 -3.79
N ALA A 37 5.41 3.00 -3.77
CA ALA A 37 6.17 2.77 -2.54
C ALA A 37 6.83 4.08 -2.09
N VAL A 38 6.56 4.48 -0.84
CA VAL A 38 7.16 5.66 -0.20
C VAL A 38 8.13 5.23 0.90
N ALA A 39 9.08 6.10 1.24
CA ALA A 39 9.97 5.84 2.37
C ALA A 39 9.15 5.75 3.67
N CYS A 40 9.36 4.67 4.44
CA CYS A 40 8.70 4.53 5.73
C CYS A 40 9.39 5.41 6.77
N SER A 41 8.62 6.30 7.41
CA SER A 41 9.08 7.19 8.47
C SER A 41 8.05 7.17 9.60
N PRO A 42 8.07 6.15 10.47
CA PRO A 42 7.08 6.02 11.53
C PRO A 42 7.30 7.09 12.60
N ASP A 43 6.22 7.70 13.07
CA ASP A 43 6.26 8.56 14.25
C ASP A 43 6.26 7.67 15.50
N ILE A 44 7.37 7.70 16.24
CA ILE A 44 7.57 6.94 17.47
C ILE A 44 7.50 7.83 18.72
N GLY A 45 7.06 9.08 18.57
CA GLY A 45 7.01 10.05 19.64
C GLY A 45 8.37 10.63 20.04
N PRO A 46 8.37 11.56 21.01
CA PRO A 46 9.57 12.29 21.41
C PRO A 46 10.60 11.37 22.06
N GLU A 47 11.84 11.84 22.11
CA GLU A 47 12.88 11.10 22.82
C GLU A 47 12.63 11.13 24.33
N PRO A 48 12.73 9.98 25.03
CA PRO A 48 12.54 9.93 26.48
C PRO A 48 13.56 10.79 27.23
N ALA A 49 13.11 11.41 28.32
CA ALA A 49 14.01 12.01 29.29
C ALA A 49 14.70 10.90 30.11
N TYR A 50 15.91 10.51 29.69
CA TYR A 50 16.69 9.49 30.37
C TYR A 50 17.12 9.95 31.77
N VAL A 51 16.93 9.10 32.77
CA VAL A 51 17.26 9.44 34.18
C VAL A 51 18.76 9.37 34.47
N ASP A 52 19.52 8.67 33.64
CA ASP A 52 20.95 8.43 33.79
C ASP A 52 21.79 9.43 32.98
N THR A 53 21.48 10.72 33.07
CA THR A 53 22.31 11.74 32.41
C THR A 53 23.72 11.74 32.99
N ALA A 54 24.70 12.25 32.23
CA ALA A 54 26.08 12.34 32.69
C ALA A 54 26.19 13.16 33.98
N GLU A 55 25.42 14.23 34.09
CA GLU A 55 25.34 15.12 35.25
C GLU A 55 24.72 14.40 36.45
N ALA A 56 23.62 13.67 36.25
CA ALA A 56 22.96 12.90 37.31
C ALA A 56 23.87 11.80 37.87
N ILE A 57 24.58 11.10 36.98
CA ILE A 57 25.57 10.08 37.35
C ILE A 57 26.74 10.69 38.12
N ALA A 58 27.25 11.84 37.68
CA ALA A 58 28.36 12.54 38.34
C ALA A 58 27.97 13.11 39.71
N ALA A 59 26.71 13.53 39.86
CA ALA A 59 26.16 14.06 41.11
C ALA A 59 25.73 12.97 42.11
N ALA A 60 25.83 11.69 41.75
CA ALA A 60 25.42 10.60 42.64
C ALA A 60 26.29 10.57 43.91
N PRO A 61 25.69 10.48 45.11
CA PRO A 61 26.42 10.56 46.38
C PRO A 61 27.33 9.35 46.65
N ASP A 62 27.02 8.20 46.06
CA ASP A 62 27.77 6.97 46.22
C ASP A 62 27.58 6.02 45.02
N ILE A 63 28.29 4.89 45.05
CA ILE A 63 28.23 3.86 44.00
C ILE A 63 26.85 3.21 43.91
N PHE A 64 26.14 3.06 45.02
CA PHE A 64 24.81 2.46 45.01
C PHE A 64 23.82 3.36 44.26
N ALA A 65 23.74 4.65 44.62
CA ALA A 65 22.92 5.64 43.94
C ALA A 65 23.28 5.75 42.45
N ARG A 66 24.58 5.73 42.13
CA ARG A 66 25.06 5.72 40.73
C ARG A 66 24.55 4.48 39.97
N THR A 67 24.60 3.31 40.60
CA THR A 67 24.15 2.06 39.99
C THR A 67 22.64 2.06 39.76
N VAL A 68 21.86 2.59 40.70
CA VAL A 68 20.41 2.74 40.55
C VAL A 68 20.07 3.56 39.31
N LEU A 69 20.74 4.71 39.10
CA LEU A 69 20.56 5.53 37.90
C LEU A 69 20.87 4.75 36.62
N LEU A 70 22.02 4.09 36.56
CA LEU A 70 22.44 3.30 35.40
C LEU A 70 21.47 2.17 35.06
N VAL A 71 20.97 1.45 36.07
CA VAL A 71 20.00 0.38 35.87
C VAL A 71 18.66 0.95 35.39
N ALA A 72 18.19 2.05 35.98
CA ALA A 72 16.96 2.70 35.56
C ALA A 72 17.05 3.22 34.11
N GLY A 73 18.15 3.86 33.75
CA GLY A 73 18.41 4.30 32.38
C GLY A 73 18.47 3.15 31.39
N ARG A 74 19.07 2.01 31.77
CA ARG A 74 19.06 0.79 30.95
C ARG A 74 17.64 0.30 30.67
N VAL A 75 16.78 0.25 31.68
CA VAL A 75 15.37 -0.17 31.51
C VAL A 75 14.65 0.77 30.55
N GLN A 76 14.87 2.08 30.64
CA GLN A 76 14.29 3.06 29.72
C GLN A 76 14.75 2.85 28.26
N ARG A 77 16.04 2.51 28.05
CA ARG A 77 16.56 2.23 26.70
C ARG A 77 15.96 0.95 26.12
N ILE A 78 15.87 -0.12 26.91
CA ILE A 78 15.22 -1.38 26.49
C ILE A 78 13.77 -1.09 26.04
N ALA A 79 13.00 -0.36 26.83
CA ALA A 79 11.63 0.01 26.48
C ALA A 79 11.56 0.86 25.19
N ARG A 80 12.48 1.81 25.01
CA ARG A 80 12.56 2.61 23.77
C ARG A 80 12.91 1.76 22.56
N ASP A 81 13.80 0.79 22.72
CA ASP A 81 14.24 -0.10 21.65
C ASP A 81 13.12 -1.07 21.22
N GLU A 82 12.28 -1.52 22.15
CA GLU A 82 11.08 -2.30 21.83
C GLU A 82 10.12 -1.51 20.92
N VAL A 83 9.84 -0.24 21.26
CA VAL A 83 8.99 0.63 20.45
C VAL A 83 9.61 0.89 19.07
N LYS A 84 10.92 1.18 19.02
CA LYS A 84 11.65 1.38 17.75
C LYS A 84 11.61 0.14 16.87
N THR A 85 11.82 -1.03 17.45
CA THR A 85 11.80 -2.31 16.74
C THR A 85 10.42 -2.59 16.15
N ALA A 86 9.36 -2.44 16.94
CA ALA A 86 7.99 -2.63 16.47
C ALA A 86 7.64 -1.69 15.30
N ALA A 87 8.05 -0.42 15.38
CA ALA A 87 7.82 0.55 14.31
C ALA A 87 8.57 0.19 13.02
N LEU A 88 9.81 -0.28 13.12
CA LEU A 88 10.60 -0.73 11.97
C LEU A 88 10.06 -2.02 11.36
N ASP A 89 9.52 -2.93 12.17
CA ASP A 89 8.93 -4.18 11.68
C ASP A 89 7.66 -3.94 10.86
N GLU A 90 6.85 -2.94 11.22
CA GLU A 90 5.73 -2.51 10.38
C GLU A 90 6.22 -2.00 9.03
N CYS A 91 7.27 -1.17 9.01
CA CYS A 91 7.86 -0.64 7.79
C CYS A 91 8.40 -1.74 6.84
N ARG A 92 8.78 -2.90 7.38
CA ARG A 92 9.30 -4.03 6.59
C ARG A 92 8.20 -4.90 6.00
N ARG A 93 6.95 -4.74 6.45
CA ARG A 93 5.83 -5.56 5.98
C ARG A 93 5.56 -5.26 4.50
N PRO A 94 5.46 -6.28 3.64
CA PRO A 94 5.11 -6.06 2.24
C PRO A 94 3.72 -5.41 2.14
N PRO A 95 3.53 -4.47 1.20
CA PRO A 95 2.23 -3.84 1.01
C PRO A 95 1.19 -4.90 0.62
N THR A 96 0.00 -4.83 1.22
CA THR A 96 -1.13 -5.64 0.78
C THR A 96 -1.60 -5.13 -0.58
N THR A 97 -1.29 -5.85 -1.66
CA THR A 97 -1.85 -5.53 -2.97
C THR A 97 -3.36 -5.76 -2.92
N PRO A 98 -4.20 -4.75 -3.22
CA PRO A 98 -5.63 -4.97 -3.37
C PRO A 98 -5.87 -5.97 -4.52
N PRO A 99 -6.95 -6.78 -4.47
CA PRO A 99 -7.24 -7.73 -5.53
C PRO A 99 -7.32 -7.02 -6.88
N ARG A 100 -6.67 -7.59 -7.90
CA ARG A 100 -6.70 -7.08 -9.27
C ARG A 100 -8.17 -7.00 -9.71
N PRO A 101 -8.70 -5.84 -10.13
CA PRO A 101 -10.03 -5.79 -10.72
C PRO A 101 -10.01 -6.59 -12.02
N GLY A 102 -10.91 -7.58 -12.10
CA GLY A 102 -11.16 -8.38 -13.30
C GLY A 102 -11.88 -7.60 -14.38
#